data_AF-A0A3C0SAK2-F1
#
_entry.id   AF-A0A3C0SAK2-F1
#
_cell.length_a   1.000
_cell.length_b   1.000
_cell.length_c   1.000
_cell.angle_alpha   90.00
_cell.angle_beta   90.00
_cell.angle_gamma   90.00
#
_symmetry.space_group_name_H-M   'P 1'
#
loop_
_entity.id
_entity.type
_entity.pdbx_description
1 polymer ?
#
loop_
_entity_poly.entity_id
_entity_poly.type
_entity_poly.pdbx_seq_one_letter_code
_entity_poly.pdbx_strand_id
1 'polypeptide(L)'
;MRHNFYPTQGFKAKRFSTFWIIRFLCPLFFIAPIVLVKPSICLGSEIIVRLSGKIDYPGDFSLLSETIQLKKICFLGINAKGRIDKQFLDFISSQGPPEGDYQVAPPFPAEQWPVKSFNKGGALRLKIITGPGLEILKLSKKNGIAVHGRDFYPLLEDIINKTAMINFHNDSLFERLEKHWGPLRISNWDMGRLADTWVKMNRSPAHWKAKVIRVSPQEIKKLCQPPETKRTLD
;
A
#
# COMPACT_ATOMS: atom_id res chain seq x y z
N MET A 1 -6.58 79.89 -38.65
CA MET A 1 -7.62 79.16 -39.43
C MET A 1 -8.77 78.87 -38.48
N ARG A 2 -9.75 79.77 -38.38
CA ARG A 2 -11.12 79.70 -38.95
C ARG A 2 -11.91 78.40 -38.67
N HIS A 3 -12.87 78.57 -37.73
CA HIS A 3 -14.27 78.16 -37.68
C HIS A 3 -14.72 76.68 -37.58
N ASN A 4 -15.38 76.40 -36.43
CA ASN A 4 -16.71 75.80 -36.21
C ASN A 4 -17.48 75.23 -37.41
N PHE A 5 -18.18 74.10 -37.19
CA PHE A 5 -19.65 73.91 -37.27
C PHE A 5 -20.01 72.42 -37.47
N TYR A 6 -20.77 71.82 -36.55
CA TYR A 6 -21.79 70.80 -36.88
C TYR A 6 -22.99 71.55 -37.48
N PRO A 7 -23.85 71.04 -38.40
CA PRO A 7 -24.69 69.85 -38.14
C PRO A 7 -25.33 69.09 -39.36
N THR A 8 -26.04 68.00 -39.02
CA THR A 8 -27.34 67.47 -39.53
C THR A 8 -27.68 67.23 -41.02
N GLN A 9 -28.63 66.27 -41.14
CA GLN A 9 -29.55 65.94 -42.25
C GLN A 9 -29.06 64.84 -43.20
N GLY A 10 -29.83 63.79 -43.55
CA GLY A 10 -31.24 63.50 -43.34
C GLY A 10 -31.73 62.60 -44.48
N PHE A 11 -32.83 61.88 -44.25
CA PHE A 11 -33.66 61.15 -45.24
C PHE A 11 -33.06 59.83 -45.82
N LYS A 12 -33.79 58.72 -45.99
CA LYS A 12 -35.23 58.41 -45.88
C LYS A 12 -35.40 56.88 -45.77
N ALA A 13 -36.41 56.48 -45.02
CA ALA A 13 -36.81 55.08 -44.80
C ALA A 13 -37.33 54.39 -46.07
N LYS A 14 -37.10 53.07 -46.17
CA LYS A 14 -38.15 52.14 -46.61
C LYS A 14 -38.49 51.20 -45.46
N ARG A 15 -39.72 51.40 -45.00
CA ARG A 15 -40.45 50.65 -43.99
C ARG A 15 -41.24 49.55 -44.71
N PHE A 16 -41.77 48.64 -43.90
CA PHE A 16 -42.77 47.60 -44.17
C PHE A 16 -42.19 46.22 -44.53
N SER A 17 -42.54 45.15 -43.83
CA SER A 17 -43.52 45.00 -42.75
C SER A 17 -43.40 43.62 -42.11
N THR A 18 -43.60 43.57 -40.78
CA THR A 18 -44.40 42.60 -39.99
C THR A 18 -44.36 41.12 -40.42
N PHE A 19 -44.09 40.17 -39.52
CA PHE A 19 -44.91 39.78 -38.37
C PHE A 19 -44.00 39.25 -37.26
N TRP A 20 -43.99 39.83 -36.07
CA TRP A 20 -44.89 39.53 -34.95
C TRP A 20 -44.78 38.09 -34.40
N ILE A 21 -44.02 38.02 -33.30
CA ILE A 21 -44.31 37.34 -32.02
C ILE A 21 -44.29 35.81 -31.98
N ILE A 22 -43.52 35.32 -31.01
CA ILE A 22 -43.79 34.30 -29.99
C ILE A 22 -42.49 33.48 -29.85
N ARG A 23 -41.60 33.92 -28.96
CA ARG A 23 -41.51 33.48 -27.56
C ARG A 23 -41.24 31.97 -27.45
N PHE A 24 -40.13 31.69 -26.77
CA PHE A 24 -39.91 30.53 -25.90
C PHE A 24 -40.27 29.17 -26.49
N LEU A 25 -39.25 28.41 -26.86
CA LEU A 25 -39.17 26.96 -26.57
C LEU A 25 -37.77 26.49 -27.01
N CYS A 26 -36.78 26.74 -26.17
CA CYS A 26 -35.52 26.01 -26.27
C CYS A 26 -34.85 25.88 -24.89
N PRO A 27 -35.34 25.03 -23.99
CA PRO A 27 -34.44 24.21 -23.21
C PRO A 27 -34.23 22.94 -24.02
N LEU A 28 -33.20 22.93 -24.87
CA LEU A 28 -32.72 21.68 -25.43
C LEU A 28 -32.07 20.93 -24.27
N PHE A 29 -32.89 20.12 -23.59
CA PHE A 29 -32.50 19.14 -22.60
C PHE A 29 -31.49 18.17 -23.23
N PHE A 30 -30.22 18.54 -23.25
CA PHE A 30 -29.13 17.58 -23.34
C PHE A 30 -28.96 16.93 -21.95
N ILE A 31 -29.97 16.17 -21.54
CA ILE A 31 -29.77 15.13 -20.55
C ILE A 31 -29.08 14.00 -21.31
N ALA A 32 -27.75 14.08 -21.43
CA ALA A 32 -27.00 12.87 -21.68
C ALA A 32 -27.35 11.92 -20.53
N PRO A 33 -27.93 10.73 -20.77
CA PRO A 33 -27.95 9.74 -19.72
C PRO A 33 -26.48 9.44 -19.45
N ILE A 34 -25.99 9.94 -18.31
CA ILE A 34 -24.82 9.34 -17.68
C ILE A 34 -25.28 7.93 -17.44
N VAL A 35 -24.96 7.04 -18.39
CA VAL A 35 -25.06 5.61 -18.17
C VAL A 35 -24.21 5.43 -16.94
N LEU A 36 -24.91 5.22 -15.82
CA LEU A 36 -24.35 4.73 -14.58
C LEU A 36 -23.82 3.37 -14.99
N VAL A 37 -22.61 3.35 -15.56
CA VAL A 37 -21.77 2.19 -15.53
C VAL A 37 -21.60 2.00 -14.04
N LYS A 38 -22.42 1.11 -13.46
CA LYS A 38 -22.12 0.53 -12.16
C LYS A 38 -20.63 0.29 -12.22
N PRO A 39 -19.80 0.87 -11.33
CA PRO A 39 -18.41 0.48 -11.30
C PRO A 39 -18.47 -1.03 -11.25
N SER A 40 -17.98 -1.67 -12.31
CA SER A 40 -17.81 -3.10 -12.29
C SER A 40 -17.11 -3.34 -10.98
N ILE A 41 -17.63 -4.28 -10.18
CA ILE A 41 -16.92 -4.73 -9.00
C ILE A 41 -15.62 -5.30 -9.56
N CYS A 42 -14.61 -4.43 -9.66
CA CYS A 42 -13.28 -4.78 -10.08
C CYS A 42 -12.89 -5.85 -9.07
N LEU A 43 -12.67 -7.07 -9.56
CA LEU A 43 -12.14 -8.16 -8.75
C LEU A 43 -10.75 -7.68 -8.30
N GLY A 44 -10.76 -7.00 -7.15
CA GLY A 44 -9.73 -6.05 -6.77
C GLY A 44 -8.44 -6.77 -6.39
N SER A 45 -7.31 -6.11 -6.60
CA SER A 45 -6.04 -6.61 -6.09
C SER A 45 -6.07 -6.55 -4.55
N GLU A 46 -5.80 -7.69 -3.92
CA GLU A 46 -5.97 -7.91 -2.49
C GLU A 46 -4.63 -8.27 -1.84
N ILE A 47 -4.38 -7.67 -0.68
CA ILE A 47 -3.28 -7.98 0.22
C ILE A 47 -3.88 -8.65 1.45
N ILE A 48 -3.46 -9.88 1.71
CA ILE A 48 -3.94 -10.63 2.88
C ILE A 48 -2.74 -10.89 3.79
N VAL A 49 -2.81 -10.33 4.99
CA VAL A 49 -1.88 -10.61 6.08
C VAL A 49 -2.58 -11.52 7.06
N ARG A 50 -2.02 -12.70 7.27
CA ARG A 50 -2.55 -13.73 8.17
C ARG A 50 -1.64 -13.82 9.38
N LEU A 51 -2.13 -13.48 10.57
CA LEU A 51 -1.33 -13.47 11.78
C LEU A 51 -1.82 -14.52 12.76
N SER A 52 -0.88 -15.26 13.36
CA SER A 52 -1.19 -16.32 14.32
C SER A 52 -1.29 -15.83 15.76
N GLY A 53 -0.67 -14.69 16.08
CA GLY A 53 -0.43 -14.29 17.46
C GLY A 53 0.61 -15.16 18.18
N LYS A 54 1.46 -15.91 17.46
CA LYS A 54 2.60 -16.64 18.03
C LYS A 54 3.91 -16.09 17.50
N ILE A 55 4.84 -15.82 18.41
CA ILE A 55 6.12 -15.17 18.11
C ILE A 55 7.08 -16.03 17.27
N ASP A 56 6.99 -17.36 17.36
CA ASP A 56 7.85 -18.28 16.58
C ASP A 56 7.41 -18.40 15.11
N TYR A 57 6.10 -18.29 14.88
CA TYR A 57 5.48 -18.40 13.56
C TYR A 57 4.45 -17.26 13.41
N PRO A 58 4.90 -16.00 13.24
CA PRO A 58 4.04 -14.83 13.37
C PRO A 58 2.88 -14.80 12.39
N GLY A 59 3.08 -15.34 11.19
CA GLY A 59 2.08 -15.32 10.15
C GLY A 59 2.66 -15.46 8.76
N ASP A 60 1.82 -15.18 7.78
CA ASP A 60 2.21 -15.07 6.38
C ASP A 60 1.48 -13.93 5.66
N PHE A 61 2.00 -13.63 4.48
CA PHE A 61 1.59 -12.57 3.59
C PHE A 61 1.26 -13.16 2.23
N SER A 62 0.17 -12.68 1.64
CA SER A 62 -0.19 -12.97 0.25
C SER A 62 -0.64 -11.71 -0.48
N LEU A 63 -0.29 -11.63 -1.75
CA LEU A 63 -0.62 -10.57 -2.68
C LEU A 63 -1.31 -11.20 -3.89
N LEU A 64 -2.59 -10.87 -4.08
CA LEU A 64 -3.45 -11.49 -5.07
C LEU A 64 -3.95 -10.42 -6.05
N SER A 65 -3.86 -10.69 -7.34
CA SER A 65 -4.60 -9.97 -8.37
C SER A 65 -5.31 -10.98 -9.27
N GLU A 66 -6.09 -10.48 -10.23
CA GLU A 66 -6.77 -11.32 -11.24
C GLU A 66 -5.77 -12.17 -12.04
N THR A 67 -4.56 -11.65 -12.28
CA THR A 67 -3.58 -12.24 -13.21
C THR A 67 -2.33 -12.80 -12.55
N ILE A 68 -1.93 -12.27 -11.39
CA ILE A 68 -0.69 -12.64 -10.72
C ILE A 68 -0.99 -12.92 -9.24
N GLN A 69 -0.38 -13.96 -8.70
CA GLN A 69 -0.55 -14.32 -7.29
C GLN A 69 0.81 -14.61 -6.67
N LEU A 70 1.16 -13.84 -5.66
CA LEU A 70 2.28 -14.11 -4.77
C LEU A 70 1.71 -14.61 -3.45
N LYS A 71 1.74 -15.93 -3.29
CA LYS A 71 1.18 -16.60 -2.12
C LYS A 71 2.28 -16.95 -1.13
N LYS A 72 1.92 -16.97 0.15
CA LYS A 72 2.63 -17.65 1.23
C LYS A 72 4.07 -17.14 1.45
N ILE A 73 4.23 -15.83 1.64
CA ILE A 73 5.48 -15.28 2.18
C ILE A 73 5.39 -15.33 3.70
N CYS A 74 6.26 -16.10 4.34
CA CYS A 74 6.24 -16.26 5.78
C CYS A 74 6.98 -15.13 6.51
N PHE A 75 6.38 -14.64 7.59
CA PHE A 75 7.06 -13.71 8.48
C PHE A 75 8.08 -14.45 9.34
N LEU A 76 9.22 -13.80 9.56
CA LEU A 76 10.29 -14.31 10.40
C LEU A 76 9.91 -14.18 11.87
N GLY A 77 9.95 -15.30 12.60
CA GLY A 77 9.73 -15.35 14.04
C GLY A 77 11.00 -15.13 14.87
N ILE A 78 10.88 -15.25 16.19
CA ILE A 78 11.95 -14.92 17.16
C ILE A 78 13.24 -15.72 17.02
N ASN A 79 13.17 -16.91 16.42
CA ASN A 79 14.32 -17.77 16.22
C ASN A 79 15.05 -17.50 14.89
N ALA A 80 14.56 -16.56 14.07
CA ALA A 80 15.21 -16.19 12.84
C ALA A 80 16.48 -15.38 13.11
N LYS A 81 17.55 -15.64 12.34
CA LYS A 81 18.74 -14.78 12.30
C LYS A 81 18.36 -13.40 11.77
N GLY A 82 18.99 -12.35 12.28
CA GLY A 82 18.79 -10.94 11.90
C GLY A 82 17.90 -10.16 12.88
N ARG A 83 17.72 -8.86 12.65
CA ARG A 83 16.91 -8.00 13.53
C ARG A 83 15.42 -8.13 13.25
N ILE A 84 14.65 -8.39 14.29
CA ILE A 84 13.18 -8.42 14.29
C ILE A 84 12.62 -7.51 15.40
N ASP A 85 11.37 -7.07 15.28
CA ASP A 85 10.71 -6.27 16.31
C ASP A 85 10.05 -7.23 17.31
N LYS A 86 10.87 -7.78 18.19
CA LYS A 86 10.42 -8.73 19.22
C LYS A 86 9.35 -8.11 20.12
N GLN A 87 9.48 -6.83 20.44
CA GLN A 87 8.51 -6.13 21.29
C GLN A 87 7.13 -6.09 20.65
N PHE A 88 7.06 -5.80 19.34
CA PHE A 88 5.79 -5.83 18.62
C PHE A 88 5.23 -7.25 18.51
N LEU A 89 6.07 -8.26 18.27
CA LEU A 89 5.63 -9.67 18.24
C LEU A 89 5.07 -10.14 19.59
N ASP A 90 5.74 -9.81 20.70
CA ASP A 90 5.28 -10.11 22.06
C ASP A 90 3.96 -9.36 22.36
N PHE A 91 3.85 -8.11 21.90
CA PHE A 91 2.64 -7.32 22.03
C PHE A 91 1.44 -7.95 21.30
N ILE A 92 1.58 -8.33 20.02
CA ILE A 92 0.48 -8.99 19.30
C ILE A 92 0.20 -10.40 19.84
N SER A 93 1.19 -11.07 20.44
CA SER A 93 0.99 -12.37 21.08
C SER A 93 0.17 -12.26 22.38
N SER A 94 0.24 -11.12 23.07
CA SER A 94 -0.49 -10.88 24.32
C SER A 94 -1.85 -10.23 24.09
N GLN A 95 -1.92 -9.21 23.23
CA GLN A 95 -3.16 -8.46 22.94
C GLN A 95 -3.99 -9.08 21.81
N GLY A 96 -3.38 -9.96 21.02
CA GLY A 96 -3.96 -10.54 19.81
C GLY A 96 -3.54 -9.79 18.53
N PRO A 97 -3.69 -10.42 17.35
CA PRO A 97 -3.42 -9.76 16.08
C PRO A 97 -4.30 -8.54 15.84
N PRO A 98 -3.77 -7.46 15.23
CA PRO A 98 -4.55 -6.27 14.89
C PRO A 98 -5.41 -6.52 13.64
N GLU A 99 -6.50 -7.28 13.79
CA GLU A 99 -7.41 -7.64 12.70
C GLU A 99 -8.19 -6.44 12.17
N GLY A 100 -8.45 -6.42 10.86
CA GLY A 100 -9.23 -5.36 10.23
C GLY A 100 -8.90 -5.13 8.77
N ASP A 101 -9.50 -4.07 8.23
CA ASP A 101 -9.24 -3.58 6.88
C ASP A 101 -8.19 -2.49 6.91
N TYR A 102 -7.32 -2.55 5.91
CA TYR A 102 -6.12 -1.73 5.78
C TYR A 102 -6.04 -1.15 4.37
N GLN A 103 -5.28 -0.06 4.25
CA GLN A 103 -4.87 0.50 2.97
C GLN A 103 -3.35 0.54 2.88
N VAL A 104 -2.84 0.46 1.66
CA VAL A 104 -1.42 0.66 1.39
C VAL A 104 -1.06 2.11 1.71
N ALA A 105 -0.10 2.30 2.59
CA ALA A 105 0.33 3.62 3.01
C ALA A 105 1.42 4.17 2.08
N PRO A 106 1.44 5.50 1.90
CA PRO A 106 2.53 6.20 1.28
C PRO A 106 3.80 6.12 2.16
N PRO A 107 4.87 6.74 1.71
CA PRO A 107 6.20 6.27 2.06
C PRO A 107 6.85 7.30 2.93
N PHE A 108 7.98 7.00 3.56
CA PHE A 108 8.77 8.13 4.02
C PHE A 108 9.34 8.88 2.82
N PRO A 109 9.36 10.23 2.80
CA PRO A 109 9.89 10.99 1.67
C PRO A 109 11.35 10.69 1.31
N ALA A 110 12.14 10.25 2.29
CA ALA A 110 13.52 9.79 2.11
C ALA A 110 13.61 8.36 1.53
N GLU A 111 12.53 7.60 1.63
CA GLU A 111 12.34 6.42 0.79
C GLU A 111 11.76 6.91 -0.52
N GLN A 112 12.31 6.44 -1.63
CA GLN A 112 11.75 6.75 -2.93
C GLN A 112 10.44 5.99 -3.12
N TRP A 113 9.38 6.53 -2.52
CA TRP A 113 8.00 6.15 -2.70
C TRP A 113 7.26 7.51 -2.46
N PRO A 114 6.16 7.84 -3.18
CA PRO A 114 5.53 7.07 -4.24
C PRO A 114 5.96 7.60 -5.60
N VAL A 115 6.63 6.77 -6.39
CA VAL A 115 6.66 6.88 -7.86
C VAL A 115 6.78 5.48 -8.44
N LYS A 116 5.88 5.13 -9.36
CA LYS A 116 5.76 3.95 -10.28
C LYS A 116 6.21 2.53 -9.84
N SER A 117 7.12 2.30 -8.90
CA SER A 117 7.63 0.97 -8.51
C SER A 117 8.07 0.86 -7.04
N PHE A 118 7.93 -0.35 -6.47
CA PHE A 118 8.49 -0.76 -5.18
C PHE A 118 9.96 -1.18 -5.34
N ASN A 119 10.81 -0.88 -4.34
CA ASN A 119 12.23 -1.24 -4.35
C ASN A 119 12.54 -2.34 -3.32
N LYS A 120 13.50 -3.21 -3.64
CA LYS A 120 13.92 -4.37 -2.82
C LYS A 120 14.38 -3.99 -1.39
N GLY A 121 14.84 -2.76 -1.18
CA GLY A 121 15.22 -2.23 0.13
C GLY A 121 14.13 -1.40 0.84
N GLY A 122 12.90 -1.34 0.30
CA GLY A 122 11.79 -0.54 0.85
C GLY A 122 10.96 -1.28 1.89
N ALA A 123 9.76 -0.78 2.21
CA ALA A 123 8.80 -1.47 3.06
C ALA A 123 7.38 -1.28 2.56
N LEU A 124 6.59 -2.36 2.55
CA LEU A 124 5.16 -2.32 2.26
C LEU A 124 4.42 -2.00 3.55
N ARG A 125 3.86 -0.78 3.65
CA ARG A 125 3.14 -0.32 4.82
C ARG A 125 1.65 -0.46 4.63
N LEU A 126 0.97 -0.97 5.64
CA LEU A 126 -0.47 -1.14 5.67
C LEU A 126 -1.00 -0.35 6.86
N LYS A 127 -1.70 0.76 6.57
CA LYS A 127 -2.38 1.57 7.59
C LYS A 127 -3.76 1.01 7.84
N ILE A 128 -4.13 0.81 9.10
CA ILE A 128 -5.47 0.35 9.45
C ILE A 128 -6.50 1.44 9.14
N ILE A 129 -7.65 1.03 8.61
CA ILE A 129 -8.80 1.89 8.32
C ILE A 129 -9.91 1.59 9.31
N THR A 130 -10.29 0.32 9.41
CA THR A 130 -11.43 -0.17 10.22
C THR A 130 -11.13 -1.54 10.80
N GLY A 131 -11.79 -1.89 11.90
CA GLY A 131 -11.71 -3.22 12.51
C GLY A 131 -11.27 -3.20 13.98
N PRO A 132 -11.40 -4.34 14.68
CA PRO A 132 -11.09 -4.45 16.11
C PRO A 132 -9.60 -4.18 16.43
N GLY A 133 -8.70 -4.38 15.46
CA GLY A 133 -7.27 -4.12 15.58
C GLY A 133 -6.89 -2.65 15.74
N LEU A 134 -7.82 -1.71 15.56
CA LEU A 134 -7.56 -0.27 15.71
C LEU A 134 -7.09 0.05 17.14
N GLU A 135 -7.79 -0.48 18.15
CA GLU A 135 -7.45 -0.25 19.55
C GLU A 135 -6.14 -0.96 19.94
N ILE A 136 -5.88 -2.15 19.40
CA ILE A 136 -4.62 -2.88 19.58
C ILE A 136 -3.43 -2.04 19.06
N LEU A 137 -3.55 -1.44 17.89
CA LEU A 137 -2.49 -0.59 17.32
C LEU A 137 -2.33 0.73 18.09
N LYS A 138 -3.43 1.34 18.56
CA LYS A 138 -3.36 2.54 19.41
C LYS A 138 -2.62 2.27 20.72
N LEU A 139 -2.88 1.14 21.38
CA LEU A 139 -2.21 0.73 22.62
C LEU A 139 -0.69 0.60 22.42
N SER A 140 -0.26 0.10 21.26
CA SER A 140 1.17 0.01 20.90
C SER A 140 1.73 1.27 20.22
N LYS A 141 0.94 2.36 20.15
CA LYS A 141 1.28 3.63 19.48
C LYS A 141 1.74 3.45 18.03
N LYS A 142 1.16 2.47 17.32
CA LYS A 142 1.45 2.19 15.91
C LYS A 142 0.32 2.67 15.02
N ASN A 143 0.67 3.06 13.79
CA ASN A 143 -0.30 3.45 12.76
C ASN A 143 -0.84 2.27 11.94
N GLY A 144 -0.22 1.10 12.08
CA GLY A 144 -0.46 -0.06 11.23
C GLY A 144 0.71 -1.04 11.30
N ILE A 145 0.79 -1.91 10.30
CA ILE A 145 1.89 -2.87 10.13
C ILE A 145 2.74 -2.54 8.91
N ALA A 146 3.98 -3.00 8.91
CA ALA A 146 4.87 -2.86 7.76
C ALA A 146 5.53 -4.20 7.44
N VAL A 147 5.66 -4.55 6.16
CA VAL A 147 6.41 -5.72 5.71
C VAL A 147 7.73 -5.24 5.13
N HIS A 148 8.83 -5.77 5.67
CA HIS A 148 10.17 -5.38 5.28
C HIS A 148 11.08 -6.60 5.18
N GLY A 149 11.93 -6.65 4.17
CA GLY A 149 12.97 -7.68 4.04
C GLY A 149 13.93 -7.61 5.23
N ARG A 150 14.63 -8.69 5.55
CA ARG A 150 15.61 -8.76 6.63
C ARG A 150 16.87 -7.92 6.33
N ASP A 151 17.55 -7.46 7.37
CA ASP A 151 18.91 -6.97 7.26
C ASP A 151 19.85 -8.02 6.64
N PHE A 152 20.82 -7.58 5.84
CA PHE A 152 21.92 -8.45 5.43
C PHE A 152 22.86 -8.64 6.62
N TYR A 153 22.53 -9.62 7.47
CA TYR A 153 23.48 -10.13 8.45
C TYR A 153 24.61 -10.85 7.68
N PRO A 154 25.88 -10.42 7.81
CA PRO A 154 26.97 -11.08 7.10
C PRO A 154 27.11 -12.50 7.66
N LEU A 155 27.19 -13.48 6.76
CA LEU A 155 27.34 -14.89 7.14
C LEU A 155 28.75 -15.23 7.67
N LEU A 156 29.65 -14.24 7.74
CA LEU A 156 31.06 -14.39 8.06
C LEU A 156 31.45 -13.38 9.14
N GLU A 157 31.82 -13.89 10.32
CA GLU A 157 32.20 -13.09 11.51
C GLU A 157 33.40 -12.18 11.21
N ASP A 158 34.34 -12.63 10.36
CA ASP A 158 35.57 -11.89 10.03
C ASP A 158 35.35 -10.57 9.28
N ILE A 159 34.17 -10.39 8.68
CA ILE A 159 33.87 -9.19 7.86
C ILE A 159 33.23 -8.08 8.73
N ILE A 160 32.74 -8.39 9.93
CA ILE A 160 32.03 -7.47 10.84
C ILE A 160 32.94 -6.31 11.30
N ASN A 161 34.26 -6.49 11.30
CA ASN A 161 35.23 -5.51 11.80
C ASN A 161 35.51 -4.31 10.86
N LYS A 162 34.84 -4.19 9.72
CA LYS A 162 35.02 -3.05 8.79
C LYS A 162 33.92 -2.00 9.00
N THR A 163 34.31 -0.81 9.47
CA THR A 163 33.41 0.33 9.76
C THR A 163 32.53 0.76 8.57
N ALA A 164 33.02 0.60 7.34
CA ALA A 164 32.25 0.86 6.12
C ALA A 164 31.07 -0.13 5.93
N MET A 165 31.17 -1.35 6.46
CA MET A 165 30.06 -2.31 6.44
C MET A 165 29.07 -2.10 7.60
N ILE A 166 29.48 -1.51 8.72
CA ILE A 166 28.56 -1.17 9.83
C ILE A 166 27.41 -0.27 9.34
N ASN A 167 27.68 0.65 8.42
CA ASN A 167 26.66 1.47 7.77
C ASN A 167 25.77 0.69 6.77
N PHE A 168 26.26 -0.42 6.22
CA PHE A 168 25.47 -1.36 5.39
C PHE A 168 24.59 -2.27 6.26
N HIS A 169 25.00 -2.53 7.52
CA HIS A 169 24.25 -3.31 8.51
C HIS A 169 23.23 -2.50 9.30
N ASN A 170 23.38 -1.18 9.37
CA ASN A 170 22.40 -0.32 10.00
C ASN A 170 21.17 -0.21 9.11
N ASP A 171 20.17 -1.02 9.41
CA ASP A 171 18.85 -0.94 8.81
C ASP A 171 18.05 0.22 9.42
N SER A 172 18.49 1.44 9.12
CA SER A 172 17.85 2.66 9.60
C SER A 172 16.39 2.78 9.15
N LEU A 173 16.02 2.11 8.05
CA LEU A 173 14.62 2.01 7.64
C LEU A 173 13.82 1.22 8.68
N PHE A 174 14.29 0.03 9.05
CA PHE A 174 13.62 -0.78 10.07
C PHE A 174 13.51 -0.06 11.41
N GLU A 175 14.56 0.62 11.87
CA GLU A 175 14.50 1.43 13.11
C GLU A 175 13.44 2.53 13.05
N ARG A 176 13.27 3.15 11.88
CA ARG A 176 12.23 4.16 11.67
C ARG A 176 10.84 3.53 11.60
N LEU A 177 10.73 2.31 11.05
CA LEU A 177 9.48 1.56 11.06
C LEU A 177 9.07 1.21 12.49
N GLU A 178 9.99 0.71 13.32
CA GLU A 178 9.73 0.38 14.73
C GLU A 178 9.15 1.57 15.52
N LYS A 179 9.40 2.82 15.13
CA LYS A 179 8.83 3.98 15.84
C LYS A 179 7.34 4.20 15.60
N HIS A 180 6.83 3.84 14.42
CA HIS A 180 5.49 4.26 13.96
C HIS A 180 4.63 3.12 13.39
N TRP A 181 5.23 1.97 13.16
CA TRP A 181 4.63 0.78 12.56
C TRP A 181 4.96 -0.43 13.41
N GLY A 182 4.17 -1.49 13.26
CA GLY A 182 4.55 -2.84 13.68
C GLY A 182 5.22 -3.58 12.53
N PRO A 183 6.55 -3.52 12.40
CA PRO A 183 7.24 -4.15 11.28
C PRO A 183 7.31 -5.68 11.46
N LEU A 184 6.99 -6.38 10.39
CA LEU A 184 7.08 -7.82 10.23
C LEU A 184 8.15 -8.11 9.18
N ARG A 185 9.13 -8.92 9.57
CA ARG A 185 10.27 -9.25 8.69
C ARG A 185 9.93 -10.41 7.77
N ILE A 186 10.44 -10.36 6.54
CA ILE A 186 10.44 -11.49 5.59
C ILE A 186 11.86 -11.76 5.11
N SER A 187 12.10 -12.91 4.48
CA SER A 187 13.42 -13.20 3.92
C SER A 187 13.79 -12.22 2.78
N ASN A 188 15.09 -11.98 2.54
CA ASN A 188 15.53 -11.12 1.44
C ASN A 188 15.20 -11.69 0.07
N TRP A 189 15.08 -13.01 -0.02
CA TRP A 189 14.57 -13.70 -1.19
C TRP A 189 13.10 -13.35 -1.45
N ASP A 190 12.26 -13.46 -0.42
CA ASP A 190 10.84 -13.11 -0.52
C ASP A 190 10.62 -11.62 -0.74
N MET A 191 11.48 -10.77 -0.20
CA MET A 191 11.47 -9.34 -0.46
C MET A 191 11.75 -9.03 -1.95
N GLY A 192 12.69 -9.76 -2.56
CA GLY A 192 12.92 -9.71 -4.01
C GLY A 192 11.69 -10.14 -4.80
N ARG A 193 11.09 -11.29 -4.44
CA ARG A 193 9.86 -11.79 -5.07
C ARG A 193 8.71 -10.80 -4.95
N LEU A 194 8.55 -10.17 -3.78
CA LEU A 194 7.56 -9.14 -3.53
C LEU A 194 7.78 -7.94 -4.44
N ALA A 195 9.03 -7.46 -4.54
CA ALA A 195 9.38 -6.35 -5.43
C ALA A 195 9.02 -6.63 -6.88
N ASP A 196 9.48 -7.77 -7.40
CA ASP A 196 9.27 -8.14 -8.80
C ASP A 196 7.78 -8.31 -9.12
N THR A 197 7.03 -8.91 -8.19
CA THR A 197 5.59 -9.11 -8.34
C THR A 197 4.86 -7.76 -8.32
N TRP A 198 5.22 -6.88 -7.38
CA TRP A 198 4.60 -5.57 -7.24
C TRP A 198 4.75 -4.73 -8.51
N VAL A 199 5.96 -4.72 -9.10
CA VAL A 199 6.24 -4.01 -10.36
C VAL A 199 5.39 -4.57 -11.50
N LYS A 200 5.29 -5.89 -11.63
CA LYS A 200 4.51 -6.54 -12.71
C LYS A 200 3.02 -6.25 -12.62
N MET A 201 2.48 -6.08 -11.41
CA MET A 201 1.07 -5.81 -11.22
C MET A 201 0.67 -4.37 -11.57
N ASN A 202 1.64 -3.44 -11.66
CA ASN A 202 1.49 -2.06 -12.16
C ASN A 202 0.17 -1.37 -11.75
N ARG A 203 -0.23 -1.51 -10.48
CA ARG A 203 -1.44 -0.88 -9.94
C ARG A 203 -1.06 0.23 -8.97
N SER A 204 -1.78 1.35 -9.05
CA SER A 204 -1.69 2.41 -8.05
C SER A 204 -1.95 1.84 -6.65
N PRO A 205 -1.17 2.25 -5.61
CA PRO A 205 -1.40 1.86 -4.21
C PRO A 205 -2.86 2.04 -3.74
N ALA A 206 -3.58 3.04 -4.27
CA ALA A 206 -4.97 3.32 -3.91
C ALA A 206 -5.97 2.25 -4.37
N HIS A 207 -5.60 1.36 -5.30
CA HIS A 207 -6.46 0.29 -5.79
C HIS A 207 -6.27 -1.04 -5.06
N TRP A 208 -5.38 -1.09 -4.07
CA TRP A 208 -5.14 -2.27 -3.26
C TRP A 208 -6.06 -2.28 -2.05
N LYS A 209 -6.86 -3.34 -1.93
CA LYS A 209 -7.54 -3.67 -0.68
C LYS A 209 -6.57 -4.47 0.18
N ALA A 210 -6.38 -4.11 1.44
CA ALA A 210 -5.57 -4.90 2.35
C ALA A 210 -6.40 -5.30 3.56
N LYS A 211 -6.14 -6.49 4.11
CA LYS A 211 -6.76 -6.93 5.37
C LYS A 211 -5.78 -7.74 6.20
N VAL A 212 -5.93 -7.61 7.52
CA VAL A 212 -5.25 -8.46 8.50
C VAL A 212 -6.30 -9.36 9.13
N ILE A 213 -6.06 -10.66 9.12
CA ILE A 213 -6.93 -11.66 9.72
C ILE A 213 -6.16 -12.54 10.71
N ARG A 214 -6.84 -12.99 11.76
CA ARG A 214 -6.29 -14.01 12.65
C ARG A 214 -6.45 -15.39 12.05
N VAL A 215 -5.40 -16.21 12.22
CA VAL A 215 -5.38 -17.59 11.75
C VAL A 215 -4.81 -18.48 12.85
N SER A 216 -5.14 -19.77 12.84
CA SER A 216 -4.61 -20.70 13.85
C SER A 216 -3.07 -20.80 13.74
N PRO A 217 -2.35 -20.81 14.87
CA PRO A 217 -0.90 -21.01 14.84
C PRO A 217 -0.46 -22.31 14.20
N GLN A 218 -1.26 -23.38 14.32
CA GLN A 218 -0.97 -24.68 13.73
C GLN A 218 -0.99 -24.62 12.20
N GLU A 219 -1.91 -23.86 11.61
CA GLU A 219 -1.97 -23.65 10.17
C GLU A 219 -0.73 -22.88 9.67
N ILE A 220 -0.36 -21.79 10.35
CA ILE A 220 0.83 -21.01 9.99
C ILE A 220 2.10 -21.84 10.19
N LYS A 221 2.21 -22.60 11.28
CA LYS A 221 3.36 -23.48 11.52
C LYS A 221 3.50 -24.51 10.39
N LYS A 222 2.42 -25.20 10.03
CA LYS A 222 2.43 -26.17 8.91
C LYS A 222 2.86 -25.52 7.59
N LEU A 223 2.51 -24.25 7.39
CA LEU A 223 2.83 -23.51 6.19
C LEU A 223 4.28 -23.00 6.14
N CYS A 224 4.76 -22.49 7.27
CA CYS A 224 5.98 -21.70 7.36
C CYS A 224 7.15 -22.43 8.00
N GLN A 225 6.92 -23.59 8.61
CA GLN A 225 7.99 -24.45 9.08
C GLN A 225 8.77 -24.99 7.86
N PRO A 226 10.09 -24.79 7.81
CA PRO A 226 10.91 -25.40 6.78
C PRO A 226 10.75 -26.92 6.79
N PRO A 227 10.77 -27.60 5.63
CA PRO A 227 10.72 -29.05 5.60
C PRO A 227 11.89 -29.63 6.41
N GLU A 228 11.60 -30.58 7.29
CA GLU A 228 12.62 -31.33 8.00
C GLU A 228 13.39 -32.17 6.97
N THR A 229 14.57 -31.69 6.60
CA THR A 229 15.49 -32.48 5.78
C THR A 229 16.14 -33.50 6.70
N LYS A 230 15.65 -34.74 6.69
CA LYS A 230 16.42 -35.86 7.21
C LYS A 230 17.64 -36.00 6.31
N ARG A 231 18.78 -35.50 6.77
CA ARG A 231 20.06 -35.98 6.24
C ARG A 231 20.17 -37.43 6.66
N THR A 232 19.96 -38.35 5.73
CA THR A 232 20.51 -39.70 5.86
C THR A 232 22.02 -39.50 5.95
N LEU A 233 22.64 -39.98 7.02
CA LEU A 233 24.09 -40.09 7.08
C LEU A 233 24.45 -41.16 6.05
N ASP A 234 25.01 -40.74 4.93
CA ASP A 234 25.65 -41.64 3.96
C ASP A 234 26.92 -42.24 4.55
#